data_AF-A0A0N0BHL1-F1
#
_entry.id   AF-A0A0N0BHL1-F1
#
_cell.length_a   1.000
_cell.length_b   1.000
_cell.length_c   1.000
_cell.angle_alpha   90.00
_cell.angle_beta   90.00
_cell.angle_gamma   90.00
#
_symmetry.space_group_name_H-M   'P 1'
#
loop_
_entity.id
_entity.type
_entity.pdbx_description
1 polymer ?
#
loop_
_entity_poly.entity_id
_entity_poly.type
_entity_poly.pdbx_seq_one_letter_code
_entity_poly.pdbx_strand_id
1 'polypeptide(L)' 'LRKKDEKRKQKEEALRVKTEKEEALQKYKEKRMQTYKKLSKKTKKGQPVMKDRLEMLLEKIQQQVSQ' A
#
# COMPACT_ATOMS: atom_id res chain seq x y z
N LEU A 1 40.99 -2.23 -12.24
CA LEU A 1 39.74 -2.29 -13.02
C LEU A 1 38.64 -3.02 -12.23
N ARG A 2 38.78 -4.30 -11.89
CA ARG A 2 37.79 -5.09 -11.11
C ARG A 2 37.19 -4.41 -9.85
N LYS A 3 38.03 -3.84 -8.97
CA LYS A 3 37.56 -3.13 -7.76
C LYS A 3 36.71 -1.88 -8.04
N LYS A 4 36.88 -1.21 -9.19
CA LYS A 4 36.06 -0.05 -9.58
C LYS A 4 34.70 -0.51 -10.09
N ASP A 5 34.66 -1.63 -10.81
CA ASP A 5 33.42 -2.20 -11.36
C ASP A 5 32.55 -2.81 -10.26
N GLU A 6 33.15 -3.49 -9.28
CA GLU A 6 32.45 -4.00 -8.09
C GLU A 6 31.81 -2.87 -7.27
N LYS A 7 32.54 -1.77 -7.04
CA LYS A 7 32.00 -0.58 -6.35
C LYS A 7 30.86 0.09 -7.13
N ARG A 8 30.90 0.07 -8.47
CA ARG A 8 29.81 0.57 -9.30
C ARG A 8 28.57 -0.31 -9.18
N LYS A 9 28.73 -1.62 -9.29
CA LYS A 9 27.63 -2.59 -9.11
C LYS A 9 26.96 -2.46 -7.75
N GLN A 10 27.74 -2.36 -6.67
CA GLN A 10 27.21 -2.17 -5.32
C GLN A 10 26.42 -0.86 -5.17
N LYS A 11 26.88 0.23 -5.79
CA LYS A 11 26.14 1.51 -5.79
C LYS A 11 24.85 1.43 -6.59
N GLU A 12 24.87 0.79 -7.76
CA GLU A 12 23.70 0.58 -8.59
C GLU A 12 22.66 -0.29 -7.87
N GLU A 13 23.07 -1.38 -7.24
CA GLU A 13 22.20 -2.25 -6.46
C GLU A 13 21.62 -1.52 -5.23
N ALA A 14 22.44 -0.78 -4.47
CA ALA A 14 21.97 0.01 -3.35
C ALA A 14 20.94 1.08 -3.78
N LEU A 15 21.15 1.72 -4.93
CA LEU A 15 20.20 2.67 -5.49
C LEU A 15 18.89 1.97 -5.87
N ARG A 16 18.95 0.82 -6.54
CA ARG A 16 17.76 0.03 -6.92
C ARG A 16 16.95 -0.40 -5.70
N VAL A 17 17.61 -0.96 -4.69
CA VAL A 17 16.94 -1.38 -3.44
C VAL A 17 16.31 -0.18 -2.73
N LYS A 18 16.97 0.99 -2.76
CA LYS A 18 16.41 2.22 -2.18
C LYS A 18 15.16 2.67 -2.94
N THR A 19 15.20 2.72 -4.26
CA THR A 19 14.04 3.13 -5.07
C THR A 19 12.88 2.16 -4.92
N GLU A 20 13.12 0.85 -4.93
CA GLU A 20 12.08 -0.17 -4.74
C GLU A 20 11.41 -0.04 -3.37
N LYS A 21 12.18 0.23 -2.30
CA LYS A 21 11.64 0.48 -0.97
C LYS A 21 10.80 1.75 -0.91
N GLU A 22 11.27 2.84 -1.52
CA GLU A 22 10.53 4.10 -1.57
C GLU A 22 9.22 3.96 -2.34
N GLU A 23 9.23 3.27 -3.48
CA GLU A 23 8.02 2.97 -4.25
C GLU A 23 7.03 2.09 -3.47
N ALA A 24 7.51 1.04 -2.81
CA ALA A 24 6.66 0.18 -1.98
C ALA A 24 6.01 0.96 -0.83
N LEU A 25 6.78 1.84 -0.18
CA LEU A 25 6.28 2.69 0.89
C LEU A 25 5.24 3.70 0.37
N GLN A 26 5.48 4.28 -0.82
CA GLN A 26 4.57 5.22 -1.44
C GLN A 26 3.24 4.55 -1.82
N LYS A 27 3.29 3.37 -2.46
CA LYS A 27 2.10 2.55 -2.76
C LYS A 27 1.32 2.20 -1.50
N TYR A 28 2.01 1.86 -0.40
CA TYR A 28 1.36 1.59 0.88
C TYR A 28 0.64 2.83 1.44
N LYS A 29 1.30 4.00 1.43
CA LYS A 29 0.71 5.26 1.90
C LYS A 29 -0.52 5.64 1.08
N GLU A 30 -0.43 5.52 -0.24
CA GLU A 30 -1.54 5.78 -1.16
C GLU A 30 -2.72 4.86 -0.89
N LYS A 31 -2.48 3.54 -0.81
CA LYS A 31 -3.51 2.55 -0.49
C LYS A 31 -4.19 2.86 0.85
N ARG A 32 -3.40 3.13 1.89
CA ARG A 32 -3.91 3.49 3.23
C ARG A 32 -4.79 4.75 3.17
N MET A 33 -4.36 5.79 2.46
CA MET A 33 -5.10 7.03 2.32
C MET A 33 -6.43 6.82 1.57
N GLN A 34 -6.41 6.05 0.48
CA GLN A 34 -7.63 5.72 -0.27
C GLN A 34 -8.64 4.94 0.58
N THR A 35 -8.17 3.92 1.32
CA THR A 35 -9.00 3.17 2.26
C THR A 35 -9.58 4.07 3.35
N TYR A 36 -8.75 4.94 3.94
CA TYR A 36 -9.22 5.90 4.95
C TYR A 36 -10.30 6.82 4.39
N LYS A 37 -10.06 7.43 3.22
CA LYS A 37 -11.01 8.33 2.56
C LYS A 37 -12.33 7.64 2.21
N LYS A 38 -12.30 6.35 1.84
CA LYS A 38 -13.51 5.56 1.57
C LYS A 38 -14.29 5.29 2.88
N LEU A 39 -13.62 4.80 3.91
CA LEU A 39 -14.25 4.39 5.18
C LEU A 39 -14.64 5.55 6.10
N SER A 40 -13.99 6.72 5.98
CA SER A 40 -14.28 7.89 6.81
C SER A 40 -15.45 8.74 6.28
N LYS A 41 -16.09 8.34 5.17
CA LYS A 41 -17.21 9.06 4.59
C LYS A 41 -18.39 9.10 5.56
N LYS A 42 -19.01 10.27 5.66
CA LYS A 42 -20.19 10.52 6.48
C LYS A 42 -21.33 11.04 5.61
N THR A 43 -22.55 10.74 6.01
CA THR A 43 -23.76 11.33 5.43
C THR A 43 -23.87 12.81 5.83
N LYS A 44 -24.80 13.55 5.22
CA LYS A 44 -25.09 14.94 5.60
C LYS A 44 -25.42 15.10 7.09
N LYS A 45 -25.93 14.04 7.74
CA LYS A 45 -26.25 14.00 9.17
C LYS A 45 -25.09 13.48 10.04
N GLY A 46 -23.88 13.34 9.49
CA GLY A 46 -22.68 12.93 10.22
C GLY A 46 -22.56 11.43 10.50
N GLN A 47 -23.54 10.61 10.10
CA GLN A 47 -23.48 9.17 10.28
C GLN A 47 -22.49 8.55 9.28
N PRO A 48 -21.73 7.51 9.66
CA PRO A 48 -20.85 6.80 8.73
C PRO A 48 -21.61 6.20 7.55
N VAL A 49 -21.03 6.27 6.35
CA VAL A 49 -21.58 5.57 5.18
C VAL A 49 -21.21 4.09 5.28
N MET A 50 -22.19 3.24 5.60
CA MET A 50 -21.95 1.83 5.91
C MET A 50 -21.69 0.94 4.69
N LYS A 51 -22.15 1.33 3.49
CA LYS A 51 -21.98 0.53 2.24
C LYS A 51 -20.54 0.06 2.06
N ASP A 52 -19.62 1.00 2.06
CA ASP A 52 -18.19 0.76 1.84
C ASP A 52 -17.57 -0.14 2.92
N ARG A 53 -18.05 -0.03 4.17
CA ARG A 53 -17.58 -0.85 5.29
C ARG A 53 -18.14 -2.27 5.22
N LEU A 54 -19.38 -2.43 4.77
CA LEU A 54 -20.01 -3.74 4.58
C LEU A 54 -19.34 -4.51 3.44
N GLU A 55 -19.07 -3.87 2.31
CA GLU A 55 -18.30 -4.47 1.20
C GLU A 55 -16.96 -5.02 1.69
N MET A 56 -16.20 -4.23 2.46
CA MET A 56 -14.92 -4.65 3.03
C MET A 56 -15.06 -5.82 4.00
N LEU A 57 -16.11 -5.85 4.83
CA LEU A 57 -16.35 -6.96 5.75
C LEU A 57 -16.72 -8.24 5.01
N LEU A 58 -17.57 -8.14 3.99
CA LEU A 58 -17.94 -9.27 3.14
C LEU A 58 -16.71 -9.86 2.44
N GLU A 59 -15.86 -9.01 1.86
CA GLU A 59 -14.62 -9.45 1.23
C GLU A 59 -13.72 -10.22 2.21
N LYS A 60 -13.56 -9.73 3.45
CA LYS A 60 -12.79 -10.43 4.49
C LYS A 60 -13.38 -11.79 4.84
N ILE A 61 -14.70 -11.87 4.99
CA ILE A 61 -15.37 -13.14 5.26
C ILE A 61 -15.18 -14.12 4.10
N GLN A 62 -15.33 -13.66 2.86
CA GLN A 62 -15.11 -14.50 1.68
C GLN A 62 -13.67 -14.98 1.57
N GLN A 63 -12.69 -14.12 1.87
CA GLN A 63 -11.28 -14.51 1.92
C GLN A 63 -11.02 -15.56 3.00
N GLN A 64 -11.62 -15.44 4.19
CA GLN A 64 -11.49 -16.41 5.26
C GLN A 64 -12.16 -17.75 4.93
N VAL A 65 -13.28 -17.74 4.21
CA VAL A 65 -14.03 -18.94 3.84
C VAL A 65 -13.44 -19.65 2.61
N SER A 66 -12.76 -18.91 1.74
CA SER A 66 -12.11 -19.47 0.53
C SER A 66 -10.67 -19.96 0.79
N GLN A 67 -10.17 -19.83 2.02
CA GLN A 67 -8.89 -20.36 2.50
C GLN A 67 -9.12 -21.74 3.14
#